data_AF-T1D926-F1
#
_entry.id   AF-T1D926-F1
#
_cell.length_a   1.000
_cell.length_b   1.000
_cell.length_c   1.000
_cell.angle_alpha   90.00
_cell.angle_beta   90.00
_cell.angle_gamma   90.00
#
_symmetry.space_group_name_H-M   'P 1'
#
loop_
_entity.id
_entity.type
_entity.pdbx_description
1 polymer ?
#
loop_
_entity_poly.entity_id
_entity_poly.type
_entity_poly.pdbx_seq_one_letter_code
_entity_poly.pdbx_strand_id
1 'polypeptide(L)'
;VRFRVKIKNSANFIYYFTKSQPYYDQIKALSIESTIQNFNGEKFSNMYVPYSIPEDQLLIANFIESKTSKIDSLISKLQKMIELLKEKRQAIITHAVTKGLDPNVPMKDSGVEWIGEIPGNTWKLVRLKHICKLAYGDSLPSEDRIAGEFPVFGSNGIIDY
;
A
#
# COMPACT_ATOMS: atom_id res chain seq x y z
N VAL A 1 -17.60 -10.42 19.47
CA VAL A 1 -17.92 -11.44 20.49
C VAL A 1 -16.63 -11.88 21.18
N ARG A 2 -16.63 -12.04 22.51
CA ARG A 2 -15.47 -12.55 23.26
C ARG A 2 -15.68 -14.03 23.56
N PHE A 3 -14.76 -14.89 23.12
CA PHE A 3 -14.81 -16.32 23.42
C PHE A 3 -13.94 -16.63 24.63
N ARG A 4 -14.45 -17.48 25.53
CA ARG A 4 -13.64 -18.07 26.61
C ARG A 4 -13.45 -19.55 26.29
N VAL A 5 -12.21 -19.93 26.03
CA VAL A 5 -11.85 -21.31 25.69
C VAL A 5 -11.81 -22.14 26.99
N LYS A 6 -12.49 -23.30 27.01
CA LYS A 6 -12.39 -24.25 28.14
C LYS A 6 -11.04 -24.98 28.08
N ILE A 7 -10.53 -25.42 29.23
CA ILE A 7 -9.19 -26.02 29.46
C ILE A 7 -8.81 -27.11 28.44
N LYS A 8 -9.78 -27.81 27.83
CA LYS A 8 -9.55 -28.85 26.82
C LYS A 8 -9.10 -28.34 25.45
N ASN A 9 -9.10 -27.03 25.20
CA ASN A 9 -8.74 -26.44 23.91
C ASN A 9 -7.67 -25.34 24.07
N SER A 10 -6.72 -25.29 23.12
CA SER A 10 -5.71 -24.24 23.00
C SER A 10 -6.33 -22.99 22.37
N ALA A 11 -6.11 -21.82 23.00
CA ALA A 11 -6.62 -20.55 22.50
C ALA A 11 -6.06 -20.21 21.10
N ASN A 12 -4.79 -20.52 20.84
CA ASN A 12 -4.16 -20.27 19.55
C ASN A 12 -4.71 -21.18 18.46
N PHE A 13 -5.02 -22.43 18.79
CA PHE A 13 -5.66 -23.35 17.84
C PHE A 13 -7.05 -22.84 17.42
N ILE A 14 -7.86 -22.39 18.39
CA ILE A 14 -9.16 -21.78 18.09
C ILE A 14 -8.99 -20.48 17.29
N TYR A 15 -8.02 -19.64 17.64
CA TYR A 15 -7.70 -18.42 16.89
C TYR A 15 -7.42 -18.74 15.42
N TYR A 16 -6.55 -19.71 15.14
CA TYR A 16 -6.24 -20.12 13.76
C TYR A 16 -7.44 -20.76 13.05
N PHE A 17 -8.27 -21.53 13.75
CA PHE A 17 -9.52 -22.03 13.18
C PHE A 17 -10.44 -20.89 12.73
N THR A 18 -10.56 -19.80 13.50
CA THR A 18 -11.39 -18.65 13.09
C THR A 18 -10.89 -17.91 11.85
N LYS A 19 -9.66 -18.21 11.39
CA LYS A 19 -9.08 -17.69 10.15
C LYS A 19 -9.21 -18.65 8.97
N SER A 20 -9.75 -19.85 9.20
CA SER A 20 -9.86 -20.89 8.19
C SER A 20 -11.16 -20.77 7.36
N GLN A 21 -11.16 -21.32 6.15
CA GLN A 21 -12.33 -21.32 5.28
C GLN A 21 -13.57 -22.00 5.91
N PRO A 22 -13.45 -23.16 6.58
CA PRO A 22 -14.61 -23.81 7.24
C PRO A 22 -15.29 -22.94 8.30
N TYR A 23 -14.55 -22.05 8.96
CA TYR A 23 -15.15 -21.07 9.88
C TYR A 23 -16.01 -20.06 9.12
N TYR A 24 -15.45 -19.44 8.07
CA TYR A 24 -16.18 -18.47 7.25
C TYR A 24 -17.38 -19.07 6.53
N ASP A 25 -17.30 -20.33 6.09
CA ASP A 25 -18.43 -21.03 5.46
C ASP A 25 -19.58 -21.23 6.44
N GLN A 26 -19.28 -21.59 7.69
CA GLN A 26 -20.29 -21.68 8.75
C GLN A 26 -20.89 -20.32 9.09
N ILE A 27 -20.08 -19.25 9.14
CA ILE A 27 -20.59 -17.90 9.34
C ILE A 27 -21.56 -17.52 8.22
N LYS A 28 -21.22 -17.78 6.96
CA LYS A 28 -22.10 -17.50 5.82
C LYS A 28 -23.40 -18.31 5.89
N ALA A 29 -23.31 -19.62 6.16
CA ALA A 29 -24.48 -20.49 6.24
C ALA A 29 -25.45 -20.14 7.38
N LEU A 30 -24.92 -19.67 8.51
CA LEU A 30 -25.71 -19.28 9.70
C LEU A 30 -26.10 -17.80 9.70
N SER A 31 -25.51 -16.99 8.82
CA SER A 31 -25.91 -15.60 8.61
C SER A 31 -27.24 -15.56 7.88
N ILE A 32 -28.14 -14.69 8.34
CA ILE A 32 -29.36 -14.40 7.60
C ILE A 32 -28.99 -13.27 6.63
N GLU A 33 -29.18 -13.48 5.32
CA GLU A 33 -29.04 -12.44 4.31
C GLU A 33 -30.20 -11.44 4.42
N SER A 34 -30.14 -10.56 5.41
CA SER A 34 -30.89 -9.31 5.42
C SER A 34 -29.93 -8.13 5.51
N THR A 35 -30.42 -6.93 5.22
CA THR A 35 -29.66 -5.67 5.04
C THR A 35 -28.70 -5.33 6.20
N ILE A 36 -28.81 -6.01 7.34
CA ILE A 36 -27.86 -5.99 8.45
C ILE A 36 -27.51 -7.46 8.80
N GLN A 37 -26.25 -7.86 8.61
CA GLN A 37 -25.77 -9.19 9.03
C GLN A 37 -25.82 -9.32 10.56
N ASN A 38 -26.93 -9.81 11.10
CA ASN A 38 -27.06 -10.10 12.53
C ASN A 38 -26.56 -11.52 12.83
N PHE A 39 -25.34 -11.61 13.38
CA PHE A 39 -24.75 -12.83 13.91
C PHE A 39 -24.68 -12.76 15.45
N ASN A 40 -25.58 -13.47 16.12
CA ASN A 40 -25.77 -13.40 17.57
C ASN A 40 -25.00 -14.52 18.32
N GLY A 41 -24.98 -14.44 19.66
CA GLY A 41 -24.28 -15.41 20.50
C GLY A 41 -24.78 -16.85 20.39
N GLU A 42 -26.06 -17.05 20.11
CA GLU A 42 -26.66 -18.38 19.92
C GLU A 42 -26.11 -19.06 18.65
N LYS A 43 -26.01 -18.32 17.54
CA LYS A 43 -25.40 -18.81 16.30
C LYS A 43 -23.94 -19.21 16.51
N PHE A 44 -23.19 -18.44 17.30
CA PHE A 44 -21.81 -18.81 17.67
C PHE A 44 -21.74 -20.09 18.50
N SER A 45 -22.68 -20.31 19.42
CA SER A 45 -22.76 -21.55 20.22
C SER A 45 -23.08 -22.79 19.38
N ASN A 46 -23.75 -22.59 18.24
CA ASN A 46 -24.13 -23.66 17.32
C ASN A 46 -23.08 -23.94 16.22
N MET A 47 -21.95 -23.23 16.22
CA MET A 47 -20.86 -23.51 15.27
C MET A 47 -20.11 -24.77 15.65
N TYR A 48 -19.77 -25.57 14.65
CA TYR A 48 -18.84 -26.68 14.79
C TYR A 48 -17.42 -26.17 14.91
N VAL A 49 -16.74 -26.61 15.96
CA VAL A 49 -15.32 -26.37 16.21
C VAL A 49 -14.59 -27.70 16.09
N PRO A 50 -13.50 -27.79 15.31
CA PRO A 50 -12.71 -29.00 15.22
C PRO A 50 -12.15 -29.35 16.60
N TYR A 51 -12.27 -30.61 16.97
CA TYR A 51 -11.67 -31.13 18.20
C TYR A 51 -10.52 -32.05 17.84
N SER A 52 -9.36 -31.79 18.45
CA SER A 52 -8.20 -32.70 18.41
C SER A 52 -7.61 -32.84 19.82
N ILE A 53 -6.72 -33.80 20.02
CA ILE A 53 -6.00 -33.95 21.30
C ILE A 53 -5.14 -32.71 21.59
N PRO A 54 -4.93 -32.34 22.87
CA PRO A 54 -4.23 -31.11 23.23
C PRO A 54 -2.82 -30.96 22.61
N GLU A 55 -2.11 -32.08 22.42
CA GLU A 55 -0.79 -32.11 21.81
C GLU A 55 -0.83 -31.70 20.33
N ASP A 56 -1.74 -32.28 19.54
CA ASP A 56 -1.95 -31.91 18.14
C ASP A 56 -2.40 -30.46 17.98
N GLN A 57 -3.27 -29.97 18.88
CA GLN A 57 -3.69 -28.57 18.84
C GLN A 57 -2.50 -27.61 18.99
N LEU A 58 -1.56 -27.95 19.89
CA LEU A 58 -0.34 -27.16 20.10
C LEU A 58 0.59 -27.27 18.89
N LEU A 59 0.80 -28.47 18.35
CA LEU A 59 1.65 -28.71 17.18
C LEU A 59 1.14 -27.93 15.96
N ILE A 60 -0.17 -28.01 15.68
CA ILE A 60 -0.80 -27.28 14.56
C ILE A 60 -0.66 -25.77 14.77
N ALA A 61 -0.99 -25.27 15.96
CA ALA A 61 -0.92 -23.83 16.23
C ALA A 61 0.52 -23.30 16.10
N ASN A 62 1.51 -24.00 16.65
CA ASN A 62 2.92 -23.63 16.56
C ASN A 62 3.45 -23.71 15.11
N PHE A 63 3.00 -24.69 14.34
CA PHE A 63 3.35 -24.79 12.93
C PHE A 63 2.84 -23.58 12.15
N ILE A 64 1.56 -23.23 12.31
CA ILE A 64 0.98 -22.08 11.62
C ILE A 64 1.69 -20.80 12.07
N GLU A 65 1.87 -20.58 13.37
CA GLU A 65 2.57 -19.43 13.94
C GLU A 65 3.98 -19.25 13.37
N SER A 66 4.75 -20.35 13.27
CA SER A 66 6.10 -20.31 12.71
C SER A 66 6.10 -19.92 11.23
N LYS A 67 5.11 -20.38 10.47
CA LYS A 67 4.98 -20.06 9.04
C LYS A 67 4.52 -18.62 8.84
N THR A 68 3.51 -18.17 9.58
CA THR A 68 2.96 -16.81 9.48
C THR A 68 3.96 -15.77 9.96
N SER A 69 4.64 -16.00 11.08
CA SER A 69 5.68 -15.09 11.60
C SER A 69 6.80 -14.83 10.60
N LYS A 70 7.19 -15.84 9.80
CA LYS A 70 8.18 -15.67 8.73
C LYS A 70 7.66 -14.78 7.60
N ILE A 71 6.40 -14.97 7.21
CA ILE A 71 5.75 -14.14 6.19
C ILE A 71 5.66 -12.69 6.68
N ASP A 72 5.21 -12.49 7.92
CA ASP A 72 5.08 -11.15 8.52
C ASP A 72 6.43 -10.43 8.61
N SER A 73 7.50 -11.16 8.97
CA SER A 73 8.87 -10.62 8.95
C SER A 73 9.30 -10.17 7.54
N LEU A 74 8.97 -10.95 6.51
CA LEU A 74 9.27 -10.59 5.12
C LEU A 74 8.47 -9.37 4.67
N ILE A 75 7.18 -9.32 4.99
CA ILE A 75 6.31 -8.17 4.68
C ILE A 75 6.88 -6.90 5.31
N SER A 76 7.23 -6.94 6.60
CA SER A 76 7.82 -5.81 7.31
C SER A 76 9.13 -5.32 6.67
N LYS A 77 10.02 -6.26 6.29
CA LYS A 77 11.27 -5.91 5.58
C LYS A 77 11.01 -5.27 4.23
N LEU A 78 10.06 -5.79 3.45
CA LEU A 78 9.70 -5.24 2.14
C LEU A 78 9.09 -3.84 2.26
N GLN A 79 8.20 -3.62 3.22
CA GLN A 79 7.62 -2.30 3.49
C GLN A 79 8.71 -1.28 3.84
N LYS A 80 9.63 -1.63 4.74
CA LYS A 80 10.78 -0.78 5.08
C LYS A 80 11.68 -0.51 3.87
N MET A 81 11.92 -1.51 3.03
CA MET A 81 12.70 -1.35 1.81
C MET A 81 12.03 -0.37 0.83
N ILE A 82 10.71 -0.44 0.66
CA ILE A 82 9.95 0.50 -0.19
C ILE A 82 10.09 1.93 0.34
N GLU A 83 10.00 2.13 1.65
CA GLU A 83 10.18 3.45 2.28
C GLU A 83 11.58 4.01 2.01
N LEU A 84 12.62 3.22 2.26
CA LEU A 84 14.01 3.61 2.01
C LEU A 84 14.28 3.91 0.52
N LEU A 85 13.67 3.17 -0.39
CA LEU A 85 13.80 3.43 -1.82
C LEU A 85 13.10 4.73 -2.22
N LYS A 86 11.94 5.05 -1.63
CA LYS A 86 11.26 6.33 -1.85
C LYS A 86 12.11 7.50 -1.34
N GLU A 87 12.66 7.39 -0.14
CA GLU A 87 13.56 8.38 0.44
C GLU A 87 14.81 8.58 -0.43
N LYS A 88 15.48 7.49 -0.81
CA LYS A 88 16.65 7.52 -1.68
C LYS A 88 16.33 8.16 -3.04
N ARG A 89 15.20 7.81 -3.65
CA ARG A 89 14.76 8.42 -4.91
C ARG A 89 14.57 9.92 -4.76
N GLN A 90 13.87 10.36 -3.70
CA GLN A 90 13.66 11.78 -3.44
C GLN A 90 14.99 12.51 -3.22
N ALA A 91 15.89 11.95 -2.42
CA ALA A 91 17.20 12.52 -2.15
C ALA A 91 18.05 12.64 -3.42
N ILE A 92 18.07 11.61 -4.28
CA ILE A 92 18.80 11.63 -5.55
C ILE A 92 18.22 12.69 -6.50
N ILE A 93 16.89 12.77 -6.64
CA ILE A 93 16.25 13.78 -7.48
C ILE A 93 16.56 15.18 -6.96
N THR A 94 16.37 15.40 -5.66
CA THR A 94 16.67 16.70 -5.03
C THR A 94 18.13 17.08 -5.21
N HIS A 95 19.06 16.15 -5.01
CA HIS A 95 20.49 16.41 -5.21
C HIS A 95 20.80 16.71 -6.67
N ALA A 96 20.31 15.91 -7.62
CA ALA A 96 20.57 16.11 -9.04
C ALA A 96 19.97 17.43 -9.56
N VAL A 97 18.79 17.82 -9.08
CA VAL A 97 18.10 19.05 -9.51
C VAL A 97 18.66 20.31 -8.83
N THR A 98 19.27 20.21 -7.65
CA THR A 98 19.85 21.38 -6.95
C THR A 98 21.36 21.51 -7.16
N LYS A 99 22.09 20.39 -7.20
CA LYS A 99 23.56 20.34 -7.25
C LYS A 99 24.14 19.72 -8.53
N GLY A 100 23.29 19.23 -9.44
CA GLY A 100 23.74 18.58 -10.66
C GLY A 100 24.25 17.15 -10.44
N LEU A 101 24.86 16.57 -11.48
CA LEU A 101 25.34 15.18 -11.49
C LEU A 101 26.85 15.06 -11.22
N ASP A 102 27.61 16.13 -11.44
CA ASP A 102 29.06 16.16 -11.23
C ASP A 102 29.39 16.83 -9.90
N PRO A 103 29.94 16.09 -8.91
CA PRO A 103 30.25 16.64 -7.60
C PRO A 103 31.46 17.58 -7.58
N ASN A 104 32.24 17.65 -8.66
CA ASN A 104 33.48 18.44 -8.70
C ASN A 104 33.26 19.87 -9.24
N VAL A 105 32.02 20.23 -9.57
CA VAL A 105 31.71 21.56 -10.11
C VAL A 105 31.68 22.58 -8.96
N PRO A 106 32.42 23.70 -9.06
CA PRO A 106 32.34 24.79 -8.07
C PRO A 106 30.90 25.29 -7.90
N MET A 107 30.48 25.46 -6.65
CA MET A 107 29.14 25.94 -6.31
C MET A 107 29.09 27.47 -6.26
N LYS A 108 27.92 28.05 -6.53
CA LYS A 108 27.61 29.48 -6.33
C LYS A 108 26.25 29.63 -5.68
N ASP A 109 26.02 30.76 -5.00
CA ASP A 109 24.69 31.11 -4.50
C ASP A 109 23.69 31.30 -5.67
N SER A 110 22.53 30.65 -5.55
CA SER A 110 21.45 30.78 -6.53
C SER A 110 20.67 32.08 -6.40
N GLY A 111 20.76 32.77 -5.25
CA GLY A 111 19.93 33.93 -4.91
C GLY A 111 18.49 33.56 -4.52
N VAL A 112 18.19 32.27 -4.33
CA VAL A 112 16.89 31.76 -3.90
C VAL A 112 17.09 30.96 -2.60
N GLU A 113 16.55 31.48 -1.49
CA GLU A 113 16.80 30.98 -0.12
C GLU A 113 16.58 29.46 0.02
N TRP A 114 15.48 28.93 -0.53
CA TRP A 114 15.15 27.52 -0.39
C TRP A 114 15.96 26.58 -1.32
N ILE A 115 16.62 27.11 -2.35
CA ILE A 115 17.51 26.34 -3.25
C ILE A 115 18.93 26.31 -2.68
N GLY A 116 19.41 27.45 -2.16
CA GLY A 116 20.78 27.61 -1.67
C GLY A 116 21.78 27.64 -2.82
N GLU A 117 22.76 26.74 -2.79
CA GLU A 117 23.86 26.72 -3.76
C GLU A 117 23.57 25.85 -4.99
N ILE A 118 24.05 26.29 -6.16
CA ILE A 118 23.94 25.61 -7.47
C ILE A 118 25.29 25.55 -8.21
N PRO A 119 25.46 24.67 -9.21
CA PRO A 119 26.67 24.62 -10.04
C PRO A 119 26.98 25.94 -10.76
N GLY A 120 28.15 26.52 -10.49
CA GLY A 120 28.45 27.91 -10.79
C GLY A 120 28.74 28.22 -12.25
N ASN A 121 29.50 27.36 -12.89
CA ASN A 121 30.11 27.52 -14.20
C ASN A 121 29.31 26.83 -15.33
N THR A 122 28.39 25.92 -14.98
CA THR A 122 27.57 25.19 -15.96
C THR A 122 26.13 25.68 -16.03
N TRP A 123 25.57 26.25 -14.94
CA TRP A 123 24.16 26.61 -14.87
C TRP A 123 23.92 28.13 -14.93
N LYS A 124 22.88 28.52 -15.69
CA LYS A 124 22.46 29.91 -15.90
C LYS A 124 20.99 30.09 -15.50
N LEU A 125 20.67 31.20 -14.84
CA LEU A 125 19.29 31.57 -14.55
C LEU A 125 18.64 32.11 -15.84
N VAL A 126 17.59 31.45 -16.32
CA VAL A 126 16.88 31.84 -17.54
C VAL A 126 15.38 31.86 -17.28
N ARG A 127 14.69 32.87 -17.81
CA ARG A 127 13.22 32.94 -17.74
C ARG A 127 12.63 31.82 -18.59
N LEU A 128 11.67 31.08 -18.03
CA LEU A 128 11.02 29.93 -18.69
C LEU A 128 10.54 30.24 -20.12
N LYS A 129 9.96 31.43 -20.34
CA LYS A 129 9.49 31.92 -21.65
C LYS A 129 10.57 32.00 -22.75
N HIS A 130 11.85 31.94 -22.40
CA HIS A 130 12.96 31.96 -23.36
C HIS A 130 13.44 30.56 -23.77
N ILE A 131 13.01 29.50 -23.06
CA ILE A 131 13.47 28.12 -23.28
C ILE A 131 12.35 27.15 -23.63
N CYS A 132 11.09 27.52 -23.41
CA CYS A 132 9.95 26.73 -23.86
C CYS A 132 8.82 27.62 -24.37
N LYS A 133 7.96 27.03 -25.21
CA LYS A 133 6.67 27.59 -25.59
C LYS A 133 5.61 26.97 -24.67
N LEU A 134 4.80 27.81 -24.06
CA LEU A 134 3.64 27.35 -23.30
C LEU A 134 2.47 27.20 -24.27
N ALA A 135 1.81 26.04 -24.23
CA ALA A 135 0.59 25.78 -24.97
C ALA A 135 -0.52 25.46 -23.96
N TYR A 136 -1.73 25.95 -24.24
CA TYR A 136 -2.91 25.55 -23.50
C TYR A 136 -3.48 24.28 -24.13
N GLY A 137 -3.99 23.38 -23.31
CA GLY A 137 -4.83 22.29 -23.82
C GLY A 137 -6.16 22.87 -24.31
N ASP A 138 -6.65 22.37 -25.43
CA ASP A 138 -7.97 22.73 -25.92
C ASP A 138 -9.07 22.03 -25.11
N SER A 139 -10.22 22.69 -24.97
CA SER A 139 -11.40 22.04 -24.39
C SER A 139 -11.91 20.97 -25.34
N LEU A 140 -12.05 19.74 -24.84
CA LEU A 140 -12.65 18.62 -25.57
C LEU A 140 -13.96 18.18 -24.88
N PRO A 141 -15.12 18.73 -25.30
CA PRO A 141 -16.43 18.34 -24.79
C PRO A 141 -16.66 16.84 -24.96
N SER A 142 -17.39 16.21 -24.04
CA SER A 142 -17.65 14.76 -24.10
C SER A 142 -18.34 14.31 -25.38
N GLU A 143 -19.10 15.19 -26.02
CA GLU A 143 -19.85 14.94 -27.26
C GLU A 143 -18.93 14.79 -28.49
N ASP A 144 -17.77 15.46 -28.46
CA ASP A 144 -16.79 15.43 -29.55
C ASP A 144 -15.74 14.32 -29.38
N ARG A 145 -15.84 13.53 -28.31
CA ARG A 145 -14.89 12.45 -28.01
C ARG A 145 -15.24 11.22 -28.83
N ILE A 146 -14.23 10.72 -29.52
CA ILE A 146 -14.31 9.50 -30.31
C ILE A 146 -13.28 8.55 -29.72
N ALA A 147 -13.70 7.30 -29.46
CA ALA A 147 -12.80 6.27 -28.95
C ALA A 147 -11.59 6.09 -29.88
N GLY A 148 -10.39 6.30 -29.35
CA GLY A 148 -9.15 6.26 -30.10
C GLY A 148 -8.01 5.54 -29.36
N GLU A 149 -6.83 5.56 -29.99
CA GLU A 149 -5.61 4.99 -29.42
C GLU A 149 -4.85 5.97 -28.51
N PHE A 150 -5.23 7.26 -28.52
CA PHE A 150 -4.48 8.32 -27.88
C PHE A 150 -5.20 8.86 -26.63
N PRO A 151 -4.60 8.74 -25.43
CA PRO A 151 -5.22 9.24 -24.22
C PRO A 151 -5.35 10.76 -24.22
N VAL A 152 -6.51 11.24 -23.82
CA VAL A 152 -6.79 12.65 -23.54
C VAL A 152 -6.42 12.95 -22.09
N PHE A 153 -5.52 13.90 -21.85
CA PHE A 153 -5.11 14.31 -20.51
C PHE A 153 -5.73 15.64 -20.10
N GLY A 154 -6.22 15.71 -18.86
CA GLY A 154 -6.55 16.96 -18.19
C GLY A 154 -5.79 17.14 -16.88
N SER A 155 -6.25 18.10 -16.08
CA SER A 155 -5.61 18.47 -14.80
C SER A 155 -5.48 17.32 -13.80
N ASN A 156 -6.34 16.30 -13.88
CA ASN A 156 -6.37 15.16 -12.97
C ASN A 156 -5.88 13.84 -13.61
N GLY A 157 -5.21 13.89 -14.76
CA GLY A 157 -4.72 12.72 -15.48
C GLY A 157 -5.54 12.37 -16.71
N ILE A 158 -5.63 11.08 -17.04
CA ILE A 158 -6.33 10.60 -18.22
C ILE A 158 -7.84 10.77 -18.04
N ILE A 159 -8.47 11.46 -18.98
CA ILE A 159 -9.92 11.71 -19.03
C ILE A 159 -10.61 10.69 -19.92
N ASP A 160 -10.01 10.35 -21.07
CA ASP A 160 -10.60 9.50 -22.10
C ASP A 160 -9.54 8.90 -23.04
N TYR A 161 -9.97 8.02 -23.95
CA TYR A 161 -9.17 7.50 -25.08
C TYR A 161 -9.91 7.68 -26.40
#